data_AF-A0A2K3LVU9-F1
#
_entry.id   AF-A0A2K3LVU9-F1
#
_cell.length_a   1.000
_cell.length_b   1.000
_cell.length_c   1.000
_cell.angle_alpha   90.00
_cell.angle_beta   90.00
_cell.angle_gamma   90.00
#
_symmetry.space_group_name_H-M   'P 1'
#
loop_
_entity.id
_entity.type
_entity.pdbx_description
1 polymer ?
#
loop_
_entity_poly.entity_id
_entity_poly.type
_entity_poly.pdbx_seq_one_letter_code
_entity_poly.pdbx_strand_id
1 'polypeptide(L)' 'MGVCFRDHVGNFVAGFTQRKQVLLSTVEGGAWALLQAMKEGNHRGMDRVQFEGDSHVLTEAIRTMCS' A
#
# COMPACT_ATOMS: atom_id res chain seq x y z
N MET A 1 -4.42 2.92 -9.74
CA MET A 1 -3.57 2.79 -8.53
C MET A 1 -2.97 1.40 -8.52
N GLY A 2 -1.72 1.27 -8.10
CA GLY A 2 -1.02 0.00 -8.00
C GLY A 2 -0.12 -0.03 -6.78
N VAL A 3 0.27 -1.21 -6.36
CA VAL A 3 1.16 -1.42 -5.21
C VAL A 3 2.29 -2.37 -5.59
N CYS A 4 3.44 -2.18 -4.95
CA CYS A 4 4.58 -3.06 -5.09
C CYS A 4 5.13 -3.43 -3.72
N PHE A 5 5.51 -4.70 -3.59
CA PHE A 5 6.24 -5.24 -2.47
C PHE A 5 7.71 -5.33 -2.87
N ARG A 6 8.56 -4.83 -1.99
CA ARG A 6 10.00 -4.94 -2.12
C ARG A 6 10.56 -5.68 -0.91
N ASP A 7 11.66 -6.39 -1.11
CA ASP A 7 12.42 -6.94 0.00
C ASP A 7 13.18 -5.81 0.74
N HIS A 8 13.86 -6.17 1.82
CA HIS A 8 14.61 -5.23 2.66
C HIS A 8 15.79 -4.54 1.95
N VAL A 9 16.22 -5.05 0.79
CA VAL A 9 17.29 -4.44 -0.03
C VAL A 9 16.69 -3.58 -1.15
N GLY A 10 15.36 -3.58 -1.31
CA GLY A 10 14.63 -2.81 -2.31
C GLY A 10 14.33 -3.56 -3.60
N ASN A 11 14.66 -4.86 -3.69
CA ASN A 11 14.34 -5.66 -4.88
C ASN A 11 12.83 -5.87 -4.99
N PHE A 12 12.31 -5.81 -6.20
CA PHE A 12 10.89 -6.09 -6.45
C PHE A 12 10.57 -7.57 -6.18
N VAL A 13 9.57 -7.83 -5.33
CA VAL A 13 9.11 -9.18 -4.97
C VAL A 13 7.80 -9.50 -5.68
N ALA A 14 6.82 -8.59 -5.56
CA ALA A 14 5.50 -8.77 -6.12
C ALA A 14 4.82 -7.42 -6.29
N GLY A 15 3.76 -7.38 -7.09
CA GLY A 15 2.95 -6.17 -7.23
C GLY A 15 1.67 -6.48 -7.97
N PHE A 16 0.69 -5.62 -7.80
CA PHE A 16 -0.54 -5.68 -8.57
C PHE A 16 -1.01 -4.28 -8.90
N THR A 17 -1.69 -4.21 -10.05
CA THR A 17 -2.39 -3.00 -10.49
C THR A 17 -3.85 -3.35 -10.63
N GLN A 18 -4.72 -2.48 -10.13
CA GLN A 18 -6.16 -2.64 -10.29
C GLN A 18 -6.67 -1.59 -11.26
N ARG A 19 -7.13 -2.07 -12.41
CA ARG A 19 -7.77 -1.27 -13.44
C ARG A 19 -9.27 -1.21 -13.16
N LYS A 20 -9.67 -0.53 -12.08
CA LYS A 20 -11.08 -0.22 -11.83
C LYS A 20 -11.43 1.11 -12.51
N GLN A 21 -12.56 1.16 -13.21
CA GLN A 21 -13.15 2.37 -13.80
C GLN A 21 -13.95 3.20 -12.77
N VAL A 22 -13.52 3.20 -11.50
CA VAL A 22 -14.15 4.01 -10.46
C VAL A 22 -13.34 5.29 -10.30
N LEU A 23 -14.01 6.44 -10.41
CA LEU A 23 -13.40 7.75 -10.16
C LEU A 23 -13.26 7.93 -8.64
N LEU A 24 -12.14 7.45 -8.09
CA LEU A 24 -11.75 7.72 -6.71
C LEU A 24 -10.90 8.99 -6.66
N SER A 25 -11.04 9.79 -5.61
CA SER A 25 -10.06 10.83 -5.30
C SER A 25 -8.68 10.21 -5.02
N THR A 26 -7.62 11.01 -5.06
CA THR A 26 -6.26 10.53 -4.73
C THR A 26 -6.18 9.89 -3.35
N VAL A 27 -6.87 10.46 -2.35
CA VAL A 27 -6.88 9.95 -0.98
C VAL A 27 -7.66 8.63 -0.89
N GLU A 28 -8.86 8.55 -1.47
CA GLU A 28 -9.66 7.32 -1.47
C GLU A 28 -8.96 6.20 -2.25
N GLY A 29 -8.38 6.52 -3.41
CA GLY A 29 -7.62 5.59 -4.23
C GLY A 29 -6.39 5.07 -3.52
N GLY A 30 -5.66 5.93 -2.79
CA GLY A 30 -4.50 5.55 -2.02
C GLY A 30 -4.86 4.72 -0.78
N ALA A 31 -5.88 5.10 -0.04
CA ALA A 31 -6.39 4.33 1.10
C ALA A 31 -6.88 2.94 0.67
N TRP A 32 -7.55 2.86 -0.48
CA TRP A 32 -7.99 1.58 -1.03
C TRP A 32 -6.80 0.71 -1.49
N ALA A 33 -5.81 1.29 -2.18
CA ALA A 33 -4.59 0.58 -2.56
C ALA A 33 -3.84 0.03 -1.35
N LEU A 34 -3.71 0.83 -0.28
CA LEU A 34 -3.13 0.41 0.99
C LEU A 34 -3.88 -0.78 1.60
N LEU A 35 -5.22 -0.72 1.67
CA LEU A 35 -6.02 -1.84 2.19
C LEU A 35 -5.79 -3.13 1.40
N GLN A 36 -5.68 -3.04 0.07
CA GLN A 36 -5.39 -4.20 -0.76
C GLN A 36 -3.97 -4.73 -0.50
N ALA A 37 -2.97 -3.84 -0.36
CA ALA A 37 -1.60 -4.24 -0.02
C ALA A 37 -1.52 -4.95 1.34
N MET A 38 -2.23 -4.47 2.36
CA MET A 38 -2.25 -5.12 3.67
C MET A 38 -2.88 -6.51 3.62
N LYS A 39 -3.97 -6.68 2.87
CA LYS A 39 -4.60 -8.00 2.67
C LYS A 39 -3.67 -8.98 1.97
N GLU A 40 -2.99 -8.51 0.92
CA GLU A 40 -2.04 -9.32 0.16
C GLU A 40 -0.79 -9.67 0.99
N GLY A 41 -0.26 -8.70 1.75
CA GLY A 41 0.86 -8.93 2.67
C GLY A 41 0.52 -9.98 3.72
N ASN A 42 -0.68 -9.90 4.32
CA ASN A 42 -1.15 -10.91 5.27
C ASN A 42 -1.34 -12.29 4.61
N HIS A 43 -1.93 -12.34 3.40
CA HIS A 43 -2.07 -13.59 2.65
C HIS A 43 -0.72 -14.24 2.33
N ARG A 44 0.33 -13.43 2.11
CA ARG A 44 1.71 -13.88 1.86
C ARG A 44 2.53 -14.17 3.12
N GLY A 45 1.97 -13.95 4.31
CA GLY A 45 2.68 -14.17 5.58
C GLY A 45 3.77 -13.14 5.87
N MET A 46 3.62 -11.89 5.40
CA MET A 46 4.56 -10.82 5.71
C MET A 46 4.37 -10.36 7.16
N ASP A 47 5.39 -10.57 8.00
CA ASP A 47 5.37 -10.21 9.43
C ASP A 47 5.65 -8.72 9.66
N ARG A 48 6.54 -8.12 8.86
CA ARG A 48 6.91 -6.70 8.95
C ARG A 48 6.87 -6.07 7.57
N VAL A 49 6.21 -4.92 7.47
CA VAL A 49 6.12 -4.14 6.24
C VAL A 49 6.41 -2.68 6.55
N GLN A 50 7.07 -1.99 5.62
CA GLN A 50 7.22 -0.54 5.63
C GLN A 50 6.31 0.03 4.54
N PHE A 51 5.49 1.01 4.90
CA PHE A 51 4.68 1.73 3.94
C PHE A 51 5.51 2.85 3.29
N GLU A 52 5.43 2.95 1.97
CA GLU A 52 6.00 4.04 1.17
C GLU A 52 4.94 4.49 0.15
N GLY A 53 4.71 5.80 0.07
CA GLY A 53 3.69 6.37 -0.81
C GLY A 53 3.90 7.86 -1.05
N ASP A 54 3.26 8.38 -2.09
CA ASP A 54 3.33 9.78 -2.54
C ASP A 54 2.40 10.72 -1.75
N SER A 55 1.41 10.17 -1.06
CA SER A 55 0.43 10.93 -0.28
C SER A 55 0.92 11.21 1.14
N HIS A 56 1.25 12.46 1.42
CA HIS A 56 1.59 12.92 2.78
C HIS A 56 0.45 12.67 3.78
N VAL A 57 -0.80 12.90 3.36
CA VAL A 57 -1.98 12.68 4.22
C VAL A 57 -2.09 11.22 4.67
N LEU A 58 -1.91 10.28 3.74
CA LEU A 58 -1.98 8.85 4.07
C LEU A 58 -0.77 8.41 4.90
N THR A 59 0.42 8.91 4.58
CA THR A 59 1.65 8.60 5.32
C THR A 59 1.53 9.02 6.79
N GLU A 60 1.04 10.23 7.04
CA GLU A 60 0.83 10.73 8.40
C GLU A 60 -0.26 9.97 9.14
N ALA A 61 -1.38 9.67 8.48
CA ALA A 61 -2.45 8.89 9.10
C ALA A 61 -1.96 7.51 9.58
N ILE A 62 -1.21 6.79 8.74
CA ILE A 62 -0.63 5.49 9.10
C ILE A 62 0.37 5.64 10.24
N ARG A 63 1.23 6.66 10.18
CA ARG A 63 2.22 6.94 11.23
C ARG A 63 1.55 7.14 12.59
N THR A 64 0.43 7.85 12.65
CA THR A 64 -0.34 8.06 13.89
C THR A 64 -1.16 6.85 14.35
N MET A 65 -1.53 5.95 13.45
CA MET A 65 -2.28 4.73 13.81
C MET A 65 -1.39 3.63 14.37
N CYS A 66 -0.12 3.56 13.94
CA CYS A 66 0.83 2.54 14.34
C CYS A 66 1.82 2.99 15.44
N SER A 67 1.66 4.22 15.95
CA SER A 67 2.40 4.75 17.12
C SER A 67 1.69 4.45 18.42
#